data_AF-A0A8S0FKF5-F1
#
_entry.id   AF-A0A8S0FKF5-F1
#
_cell.length_a   1.000
_cell.length_b   1.000
_cell.length_c   1.000
_cell.angle_alpha   90.00
_cell.angle_beta   90.00
_cell.angle_gamma   90.00
#
_symmetry.space_group_name_H-M   'P 1'
#
loop_
_entity.id
_entity.type
_entity.pdbx_description
1 polymer ?
#
loop_
_entity_poly.entity_id
_entity_poly.type
_entity_poly.pdbx_seq_one_letter_code
_entity_poly.pdbx_strand_id
1 'polypeptide(L)'
;MITIQQNRNISYSMQRTGSSNTSQMISWYDSSDRNNIWNISASATDDNIRDGEPTLRGSYQHYSPWGRLNINGSVQPNQYNSVTAGWYGSLTATRHGVALHDYSYADNARMMVDTDGISGVEINSNRTVTNGLGIAVVPSLSNYTTSMLRVNNNDLPEGVDVENSVIRVASPTTLTQGAIGYAKLNATTGYQIVGVIRQENGRFPPLGVNVTDKATGKDVGLVAEDGFVYLSGIQENSILHLTWGDNTCEVTPPNQSNISESAIILPCKTVK
;
A
#
# COMPACT_ATOMS: atom_id res chain seq x y z
N MET A 1 -17.24 -7.28 29.45
CA MET A 1 -16.61 -6.51 28.36
C MET A 1 -17.69 -5.63 27.75
N ILE A 2 -17.48 -4.33 27.72
CA ILE A 2 -18.43 -3.36 27.16
C ILE A 2 -17.78 -2.82 25.89
N THR A 3 -18.39 -3.09 24.74
CA THR A 3 -17.98 -2.52 23.45
C THR A 3 -18.59 -1.13 23.34
N ILE A 4 -17.73 -0.12 23.19
CA ILE A 4 -18.15 1.29 23.11
C ILE A 4 -18.39 1.68 21.65
N GLN A 5 -17.60 1.10 20.73
CA GLN A 5 -17.67 1.28 19.28
C GLN A 5 -17.00 0.08 18.61
N GLN A 6 -17.19 -0.14 17.31
CA GLN A 6 -16.40 -1.13 16.56
C GLN A 6 -14.90 -0.92 16.86
N ASN A 7 -14.23 -1.98 17.30
CA ASN A 7 -12.81 -1.99 17.67
C ASN A 7 -12.40 -1.11 18.88
N ARG A 8 -13.34 -0.72 19.75
CA ARG A 8 -13.06 -0.04 21.03
C ARG A 8 -13.79 -0.71 22.18
N ASN A 9 -13.03 -1.21 23.15
CA ASN A 9 -13.59 -1.99 24.25
C ASN A 9 -13.06 -1.51 25.60
N ILE A 10 -13.96 -1.39 26.56
CA ILE A 10 -13.61 -1.29 27.98
C ILE A 10 -13.97 -2.60 28.66
N SER A 11 -13.07 -3.11 29.48
CA SER A 11 -13.32 -4.31 30.27
C SER A 11 -12.99 -4.09 31.74
N TYR A 12 -13.80 -4.68 32.59
CA TYR A 12 -13.61 -4.73 34.03
C TYR A 12 -13.62 -6.20 34.44
N SER A 13 -12.62 -6.60 35.22
CA SER A 13 -12.52 -7.94 35.78
C SER A 13 -12.16 -7.87 37.26
N MET A 14 -12.69 -8.84 38.01
CA MET A 14 -12.44 -9.01 39.43
C MET A 14 -12.06 -10.46 39.67
N GLN A 15 -10.91 -10.70 40.28
CA GLN A 15 -10.41 -12.03 40.56
C GLN A 15 -10.11 -12.14 42.06
N ARG A 16 -10.57 -13.22 42.69
CA ARG A 16 -10.30 -13.50 44.10
C ARG A 16 -9.32 -14.65 44.22
N THR A 17 -8.18 -14.41 44.86
CA THR A 17 -7.11 -15.39 45.04
C THR A 17 -7.01 -15.73 46.53
N GLY A 18 -7.44 -16.94 46.90
CA GLY A 18 -7.49 -17.38 48.31
C GLY A 18 -8.65 -16.78 49.10
N SER A 19 -8.52 -16.74 50.44
CA SER A 19 -9.59 -16.30 51.35
C SER A 19 -9.74 -14.78 51.44
N SER A 20 -8.68 -13.99 51.18
CA SER A 20 -8.66 -12.55 51.49
C SER A 20 -8.16 -11.61 50.38
N ASN A 21 -7.52 -12.08 49.30
CA ASN A 21 -7.01 -11.17 48.26
C ASN A 21 -7.96 -11.05 47.09
N THR A 22 -8.55 -9.88 46.90
CA THR A 22 -9.27 -9.51 45.70
C THR A 22 -8.39 -8.62 44.83
N SER A 23 -8.25 -8.94 43.54
CA SER A 23 -7.71 -8.03 42.54
C SER A 23 -8.82 -7.52 41.63
N GLN A 24 -8.79 -6.23 41.33
CA GLN A 24 -9.67 -5.56 40.40
C GLN A 24 -8.83 -5.00 39.27
N MET A 25 -9.31 -5.11 38.04
CA MET A 25 -8.64 -4.58 36.86
C MET A 25 -9.65 -3.91 35.94
N ILE A 26 -9.35 -2.68 35.55
CA ILE A 26 -10.02 -1.97 34.48
C ILE A 26 -9.05 -1.82 33.32
N SER A 27 -9.50 -2.10 32.10
CA SER A 27 -8.69 -1.92 30.90
C SER A 27 -9.50 -1.26 29.79
N TRP A 28 -8.82 -0.42 29.05
CA TRP A 28 -9.30 0.19 27.82
C TRP A 28 -8.39 -0.23 26.68
N TYR A 29 -8.99 -0.79 25.65
CA TYR A 29 -8.33 -1.27 24.46
C TYR A 29 -8.94 -0.61 23.22
N ASP A 30 -8.09 -0.09 22.35
CA ASP A 30 -8.47 0.52 21.08
C ASP A 30 -7.65 -0.10 19.94
N SER A 31 -8.36 -0.62 18.95
CA SER A 31 -7.84 -1.09 17.67
C SER A 31 -8.65 -0.54 16.49
N SER A 32 -9.29 0.62 16.69
CA SER A 32 -10.05 1.32 15.65
C SER A 32 -9.18 1.69 14.46
N ASP A 33 -7.93 2.07 14.73
CA ASP A 33 -6.88 2.17 13.73
C ASP A 33 -6.07 0.86 13.68
N ARG A 34 -6.08 0.20 12.52
CA ARG A 34 -5.36 -1.07 12.31
C ARG A 34 -3.85 -0.93 12.40
N ASN A 35 -3.32 0.27 12.17
CA ASN A 35 -1.90 0.56 12.23
C ASN A 35 -1.48 1.07 13.61
N ASN A 36 -2.42 1.46 14.48
CA ASN A 36 -2.15 2.03 15.79
C ASN A 36 -3.04 1.37 16.86
N ILE A 37 -2.51 0.33 17.48
CA ILE A 37 -3.22 -0.43 18.52
C ILE A 37 -2.65 -0.04 19.88
N TRP A 38 -3.53 0.24 20.84
CA TRP A 38 -3.08 0.57 22.19
C TRP A 38 -4.02 0.03 23.26
N ASN A 39 -3.47 -0.16 24.45
CA ASN A 39 -4.26 -0.41 25.63
C ASN A 39 -3.65 0.23 26.85
N ILE A 40 -4.53 0.61 27.76
CA ILE A 40 -4.18 1.11 29.08
C ILE A 40 -5.01 0.33 30.08
N SER A 41 -4.38 -0.11 31.16
CA SER A 41 -5.06 -0.80 32.24
C SER A 41 -4.57 -0.34 33.59
N ALA A 42 -5.49 -0.31 34.54
CA ALA A 42 -5.21 -0.09 35.94
C ALA A 42 -5.66 -1.34 36.69
N SER A 43 -4.77 -1.90 37.51
CA SER A 43 -5.08 -3.04 38.37
C SER A 43 -4.66 -2.75 39.80
N ALA A 44 -5.48 -3.16 40.76
CA ALA A 44 -5.15 -3.02 42.16
C ALA A 44 -5.68 -4.22 42.96
N THR A 45 -4.89 -4.69 43.92
CA THR A 45 -5.33 -5.61 44.96
C THR A 45 -5.97 -4.84 46.12
N ASP A 46 -6.73 -5.51 46.98
CA ASP A 46 -7.32 -4.88 48.18
C ASP A 46 -6.28 -4.13 49.03
N ASP A 47 -5.05 -4.65 49.15
CA ASP A 47 -3.94 -3.98 49.84
C ASP A 47 -3.47 -2.74 49.08
N ASN A 48 -3.21 -2.86 47.77
CA ASN A 48 -2.79 -1.73 46.93
C ASN A 48 -3.85 -0.61 46.88
N ILE A 49 -5.14 -0.94 46.98
CA ILE A 49 -6.22 0.05 47.04
C ILE A 49 -6.17 0.82 48.36
N ARG A 50 -5.90 0.14 49.48
CA ARG A 50 -5.78 0.76 50.81
C ARG A 50 -4.59 1.70 50.91
N ASP A 51 -3.47 1.30 50.32
CA ASP A 51 -2.22 2.09 50.35
C ASP A 51 -2.18 3.17 49.25
N GLY A 52 -3.17 3.20 48.35
CA GLY A 52 -3.23 4.16 47.26
C GLY A 52 -2.19 3.89 46.16
N GLU A 53 -1.81 2.62 45.98
CA GLU A 53 -0.72 2.17 45.12
C GLU A 53 -1.20 1.29 43.94
N PRO A 54 -2.12 1.77 43.08
CA PRO A 54 -2.60 0.98 41.95
C PRO A 54 -1.49 0.75 40.91
N THR A 55 -1.46 -0.44 40.31
CA THR A 55 -0.62 -0.71 39.13
C THR A 55 -1.21 -0.03 37.92
N LEU A 56 -0.40 0.68 37.17
CA LEU A 56 -0.75 1.21 35.85
C LEU A 56 0.08 0.48 34.79
N ARG A 57 -0.56 0.02 33.71
CA ARG A 57 0.11 -0.60 32.56
C ARG A 57 -0.42 0.02 31.30
N GLY A 58 0.47 0.33 30.36
CA GLY A 58 0.13 0.83 29.04
C GLY A 58 0.94 0.09 27.99
N SER A 59 0.33 -0.15 26.83
CA SER A 59 1.05 -0.63 25.66
C SER A 59 0.52 0.01 24.40
N TYR A 60 1.44 0.22 23.46
CA TYR A 60 1.22 0.86 22.18
C TYR A 60 2.00 0.10 21.11
N GLN A 61 1.33 -0.25 20.03
CA GLN A 61 1.89 -0.97 18.89
C GLN A 61 1.56 -0.23 17.60
N HIS A 62 2.60 0.16 16.86
CA HIS A 62 2.48 0.81 15.57
C HIS A 62 2.99 -0.11 14.46
N TYR A 63 2.16 -0.33 13.44
CA TYR A 63 2.51 -1.06 12.22
C TYR A 63 2.87 -0.06 11.12
N SER A 64 4.06 -0.22 10.57
CA SER A 64 4.51 0.52 9.39
C SER A 64 4.94 -0.45 8.28
N PRO A 65 4.99 -0.01 7.01
CA PRO A 65 5.50 -0.84 5.92
C PRO A 65 6.94 -1.33 6.14
N TRP A 66 7.72 -0.63 6.97
CA TRP A 66 9.13 -0.91 7.24
C TRP A 66 9.38 -1.69 8.53
N GLY A 67 8.33 -2.03 9.29
CA GLY A 67 8.44 -2.75 10.56
C GLY A 67 7.39 -2.36 11.60
N ARG A 68 7.51 -2.94 12.80
CA ARG A 68 6.57 -2.78 13.90
C ARG A 68 7.26 -2.22 15.13
N LEU A 69 6.74 -1.10 15.63
CA LEU A 69 7.18 -0.48 16.87
C LEU A 69 6.27 -0.94 18.01
N ASN A 70 6.86 -1.33 19.13
CA ASN A 70 6.15 -1.70 20.35
C ASN A 70 6.70 -0.91 21.52
N ILE A 71 5.82 -0.28 22.28
CA ILE A 71 6.14 0.46 23.49
C ILE A 71 5.25 -0.08 24.59
N ASN A 72 5.84 -0.49 25.69
CA ASN A 72 5.14 -0.99 26.87
C ASN A 72 5.66 -0.23 28.09
N GLY A 73 4.76 0.18 28.97
CA GLY A 73 5.09 0.83 30.23
C GLY A 73 4.31 0.19 31.36
N SER A 74 4.94 0.03 32.51
CA SER A 74 4.24 -0.36 33.73
C SER A 74 4.84 0.30 34.96
N VAL A 75 3.96 0.78 35.83
CA VAL A 75 4.29 1.47 37.07
C VAL A 75 3.53 0.78 38.18
N GLN A 76 4.27 0.28 39.16
CA GLN A 76 3.76 -0.16 40.44
C GLN A 76 4.44 0.68 41.52
N PRO A 77 3.70 1.57 42.19
CA PRO A 77 4.25 2.38 43.27
C PRO A 77 4.97 1.51 44.30
N ASN A 78 6.11 2.01 44.80
CA ASN A 78 6.95 1.34 45.80
C ASN A 78 7.48 -0.06 45.44
N GLN A 79 7.35 -0.49 44.17
CA GLN A 79 7.87 -1.78 43.71
C GLN A 79 8.74 -1.64 42.45
N TYR A 80 8.21 -1.10 41.34
CA TYR A 80 8.99 -0.94 40.11
C TYR A 80 8.34 0.04 39.13
N ASN A 81 9.19 0.66 38.32
CA ASN A 81 8.81 1.42 37.13
C ASN A 81 9.60 0.84 35.95
N SER A 82 8.91 0.43 34.89
CA SER A 82 9.54 -0.11 33.70
C SER A 82 8.93 0.50 32.44
N VAL A 83 9.79 0.79 31.47
CA VAL A 83 9.42 1.19 30.12
C VAL A 83 10.29 0.38 29.17
N THR A 84 9.64 -0.32 28.24
CA THR A 84 10.29 -1.14 27.24
C THR A 84 9.83 -0.67 25.87
N ALA A 85 10.77 -0.34 25.01
CA ALA A 85 10.52 -0.04 23.60
C ALA A 85 11.29 -1.04 22.73
N GLY A 86 10.68 -1.49 21.64
CA GLY A 86 11.28 -2.41 20.70
C GLY A 86 10.77 -2.17 19.29
N TRP A 87 11.66 -2.28 18.31
CA TRP A 87 11.32 -2.22 16.89
C TRP A 87 11.67 -3.56 16.24
N TYR A 88 10.73 -4.11 15.48
CA TYR A 88 10.87 -5.39 14.78
C TYR A 88 10.68 -5.15 13.28
N GLY A 89 11.69 -5.48 12.50
CA GLY A 89 11.64 -5.38 11.05
C GLY A 89 12.61 -6.35 10.40
N SER A 90 12.65 -6.35 9.09
CA SER A 90 13.58 -7.16 8.31
C SER A 90 14.10 -6.34 7.12
N LEU A 91 15.36 -6.58 6.78
CA LEU A 91 16.02 -5.94 5.64
C LEU A 91 16.33 -7.01 4.61
N THR A 92 15.88 -6.80 3.37
CA THR A 92 16.24 -7.65 2.24
C THR A 92 17.01 -6.83 1.22
N ALA A 93 18.23 -7.26 0.91
CA ALA A 93 19.08 -6.68 -0.12
C ALA A 93 19.38 -7.72 -1.20
N THR A 94 19.21 -7.34 -2.46
CA THR A 94 19.53 -8.16 -3.63
C THR A 94 20.22 -7.30 -4.69
N ARG A 95 20.67 -7.91 -5.80
CA ARG A 95 21.17 -7.17 -6.96
C ARG A 95 20.14 -6.23 -7.60
N HIS A 96 18.85 -6.42 -7.32
CA HIS A 96 17.76 -5.62 -7.86
C HIS A 96 17.35 -4.46 -6.94
N GLY A 97 17.91 -4.38 -5.73
CA GLY A 97 17.63 -3.29 -4.80
C GLY A 97 17.59 -3.74 -3.34
N VAL A 98 17.21 -2.81 -2.48
CA VAL A 98 17.13 -2.99 -1.04
C VAL A 98 15.83 -2.41 -0.50
N ALA A 99 15.18 -3.13 0.41
CA ALA A 99 14.00 -2.63 1.11
C ALA A 99 13.91 -3.17 2.55
N LEU A 100 13.46 -2.29 3.45
CA LEU A 100 12.98 -2.65 4.76
C LEU A 100 11.52 -3.09 4.65
N HIS A 101 11.16 -4.13 5.39
CA HIS A 101 9.81 -4.68 5.40
C HIS A 101 9.45 -5.21 6.80
N ASP A 102 8.16 -5.48 7.02
CA ASP A 102 7.70 -6.13 8.25
C ASP A 102 8.42 -7.48 8.45
N TYR A 103 8.50 -7.89 9.71
CA TYR A 103 9.18 -9.08 10.16
C TYR A 103 8.79 -10.31 9.33
N SER A 104 9.81 -10.97 8.77
CA SER A 104 9.68 -12.27 8.14
C SER A 104 10.40 -13.30 8.99
N TYR A 105 9.76 -14.45 9.23
CA TYR A 105 10.51 -15.61 9.71
C TYR A 105 11.57 -15.99 8.69
N ALA A 106 12.77 -16.35 9.15
CA ALA A 106 13.93 -16.61 8.30
C ALA A 106 13.70 -17.72 7.27
N ASP A 107 12.83 -18.67 7.60
CA ASP A 107 12.47 -19.81 6.76
C ASP A 107 11.37 -19.51 5.73
N ASN A 108 10.65 -18.41 5.89
CA ASN A 108 9.58 -18.11 4.95
C ASN A 108 10.14 -17.49 3.67
N ALA A 109 9.56 -17.92 2.56
CA ALA A 109 9.71 -17.27 1.28
C ALA A 109 9.29 -15.80 1.36
N ARG A 110 9.94 -14.96 0.56
CA ARG A 110 9.63 -13.54 0.43
C ARG A 110 9.71 -13.10 -1.03
N MET A 111 9.00 -12.04 -1.37
CA MET A 111 8.96 -11.53 -2.74
C MET A 111 9.41 -10.09 -2.78
N MET A 112 10.45 -9.80 -3.54
CA MET A 112 10.84 -8.46 -3.92
C MET A 112 10.01 -8.02 -5.13
N VAL A 113 9.38 -6.87 -5.01
CA VAL A 113 8.60 -6.23 -6.08
C VAL A 113 9.29 -4.93 -6.47
N ASP A 114 9.61 -4.81 -7.74
CA ASP A 114 10.14 -3.60 -8.37
C ASP A 114 9.04 -2.93 -9.19
N THR A 115 8.86 -1.62 -9.00
CA THR A 115 7.89 -0.78 -9.71
C THR A 115 8.57 0.24 -10.61
N ASP A 116 9.75 -0.10 -11.13
CA ASP A 116 10.54 0.72 -12.07
C ASP A 116 10.84 2.12 -11.53
N GLY A 117 11.15 2.20 -10.23
CA GLY A 117 11.48 3.45 -9.55
C GLY A 117 10.30 4.19 -8.90
N ILE A 118 9.08 3.67 -8.97
CA ILE A 118 7.88 4.36 -8.48
C ILE A 118 7.66 4.08 -6.98
N SER A 119 7.89 5.08 -6.14
CA SER A 119 7.65 4.98 -4.69
C SER A 119 6.17 5.09 -4.33
N GLY A 120 5.77 4.53 -3.18
CA GLY A 120 4.42 4.70 -2.65
C GLY A 120 3.37 3.74 -3.21
N VAL A 121 3.77 2.74 -4.01
CA VAL A 121 2.84 1.73 -4.53
C VAL A 121 2.52 0.73 -3.43
N GLU A 122 1.26 0.69 -3.03
CA GLU A 122 0.77 -0.26 -2.03
C GLU A 122 0.54 -1.65 -2.62
N ILE A 123 1.05 -2.66 -1.92
CA ILE A 123 0.93 -4.07 -2.29
C ILE A 123 0.31 -4.83 -1.12
N ASN A 124 -0.71 -5.64 -1.42
CA ASN A 124 -1.32 -6.58 -0.49
C ASN A 124 -1.90 -5.93 0.79
N SER A 125 -2.87 -5.02 0.61
CA SER A 125 -3.69 -4.43 1.70
C SER A 125 -2.88 -3.59 2.71
N ASN A 126 -2.18 -2.55 2.23
CA ASN A 126 -1.58 -1.44 3.01
C ASN A 126 -0.45 -1.82 3.99
N ARG A 127 0.05 -3.06 3.97
CA ARG A 127 1.16 -3.50 4.85
C ARG A 127 2.52 -3.53 4.16
N THR A 128 2.55 -3.33 2.85
CA THR A 128 3.79 -3.27 2.07
C THR A 128 3.68 -2.14 1.07
N VAL A 129 4.67 -1.26 1.06
CA VAL A 129 4.70 -0.05 0.22
C VAL A 129 6.08 0.07 -0.40
N THR A 130 6.16 0.43 -1.68
CA THR A 130 7.45 0.63 -2.34
C THR A 130 8.18 1.84 -1.76
N ASN A 131 9.48 1.66 -1.51
CA ASN A 131 10.34 2.73 -1.00
C ASN A 131 10.73 3.73 -2.11
N GLY A 132 11.61 4.69 -1.80
CA GLY A 132 12.09 5.70 -2.75
C GLY A 132 12.81 5.15 -4.00
N LEU A 133 13.17 3.86 -4.02
CA LEU A 133 13.74 3.18 -5.19
C LEU A 133 12.69 2.44 -6.02
N GLY A 134 11.40 2.52 -5.65
CA GLY A 134 10.35 1.70 -6.24
C GLY A 134 10.41 0.23 -5.81
N ILE A 135 11.13 -0.10 -4.73
CA ILE A 135 11.30 -1.47 -4.25
C ILE A 135 10.46 -1.72 -3.01
N ALA A 136 9.71 -2.80 -3.03
CA ALA A 136 8.97 -3.34 -1.89
C ALA A 136 9.36 -4.81 -1.66
N VAL A 137 9.25 -5.27 -0.42
CA VAL A 137 9.40 -6.71 -0.12
C VAL A 137 8.19 -7.17 0.65
N VAL A 138 7.47 -8.14 0.10
CA VAL A 138 6.36 -8.80 0.77
C VAL A 138 6.93 -9.96 1.60
N PRO A 139 6.87 -9.89 2.94
CA PRO A 139 7.38 -10.95 3.80
C PRO A 139 6.43 -12.13 3.91
N SER A 140 6.92 -13.22 4.49
CA SER A 140 6.10 -14.33 5.02
C SER A 140 5.14 -14.95 4.00
N LEU A 141 5.59 -15.16 2.77
CA LEU A 141 4.84 -15.94 1.80
C LEU A 141 4.83 -17.42 2.18
N SER A 142 3.71 -18.09 1.91
CA SER A 142 3.55 -19.51 2.18
C SER A 142 4.45 -20.34 1.26
N ASN A 143 5.41 -21.04 1.87
CA ASN A 143 6.35 -21.92 1.17
C ASN A 143 5.61 -22.99 0.38
N TYR A 144 6.13 -23.37 -0.80
CA TYR A 144 5.59 -24.44 -1.63
C TYR A 144 4.15 -24.22 -2.12
N THR A 145 3.60 -23.01 -1.98
CA THR A 145 2.24 -22.67 -2.40
C THR A 145 2.22 -21.43 -3.29
N THR A 146 1.17 -21.34 -4.11
CA THR A 146 0.92 -20.18 -4.95
C THR A 146 0.32 -19.06 -4.11
N SER A 147 0.96 -17.90 -4.10
CA SER A 147 0.41 -16.68 -3.52
C SER A 147 -0.06 -15.73 -4.63
N MET A 148 -1.07 -14.91 -4.38
CA MET A 148 -1.43 -13.82 -5.31
C MET A 148 -1.16 -12.50 -4.62
N LEU A 149 -0.25 -11.71 -5.17
CA LEU A 149 0.04 -10.37 -4.71
C LEU A 149 -0.71 -9.38 -5.61
N ARG A 150 -1.50 -8.50 -5.01
CA ARG A 150 -2.29 -7.52 -5.74
C ARG A 150 -1.81 -6.14 -5.37
N VAL A 151 -1.62 -5.31 -6.38
CA VAL A 151 -1.44 -3.88 -6.21
C VAL A 151 -2.78 -3.30 -5.79
N ASN A 152 -2.78 -2.39 -4.81
CA ASN A 152 -3.98 -1.69 -4.42
C ASN A 152 -4.23 -0.53 -5.40
N ASN A 153 -4.98 -0.79 -6.48
CA ASN A 153 -5.29 0.24 -7.48
C ASN A 153 -6.17 1.39 -6.96
N ASN A 154 -6.75 1.26 -5.77
CA ASN A 154 -7.55 2.34 -5.17
C ASN A 154 -6.70 3.37 -4.43
N ASP A 155 -5.43 3.06 -4.14
CA ASP A 155 -4.53 3.89 -3.36
C ASP A 155 -3.16 3.96 -4.06
N LEU A 156 -3.19 4.31 -5.35
CA LEU A 156 -2.00 4.61 -6.12
C LEU A 156 -1.63 6.09 -5.93
N PRO A 157 -0.33 6.42 -5.90
CA PRO A 157 0.10 7.81 -5.96
C PRO A 157 -0.50 8.51 -7.17
N GLU A 158 -0.73 9.82 -7.04
CA GLU A 158 -1.33 10.62 -8.11
C GLU A 158 -0.49 10.51 -9.41
N GLY A 159 -1.16 10.24 -10.53
CA GLY A 159 -0.50 10.06 -11.82
C GLY A 159 0.28 8.75 -11.95
N VAL A 160 0.01 7.73 -11.12
CA VAL A 160 0.53 6.39 -11.31
C VAL A 160 -0.55 5.48 -11.86
N ASP A 161 -0.26 4.82 -12.97
CA ASP A 161 -1.06 3.73 -13.50
C ASP A 161 -0.23 2.44 -13.55
N VAL A 162 -0.86 1.30 -13.30
CA VAL A 162 -0.18 -0.01 -13.30
C VAL A 162 -0.86 -0.91 -14.31
N GLU A 163 -0.17 -1.14 -15.44
CA GLU A 163 -0.67 -1.92 -16.58
C GLU A 163 -1.13 -3.33 -16.16
N ASN A 164 -0.39 -3.95 -15.23
CA ASN A 164 -0.70 -5.25 -14.64
C ASN A 164 -0.80 -5.15 -13.11
N SER A 165 -1.99 -4.81 -12.60
CA SER A 165 -2.26 -4.66 -11.16
C SER A 165 -2.26 -5.97 -10.34
N VAL A 166 -2.15 -7.12 -11.02
CA VAL A 166 -2.12 -8.44 -10.37
C VAL A 166 -0.78 -9.12 -10.65
N ILE A 167 0.08 -9.15 -9.63
CA ILE A 167 1.21 -10.07 -9.60
C ILE A 167 0.68 -11.42 -9.13
N ARG A 168 0.33 -12.28 -10.09
CA ARG A 168 0.20 -13.71 -9.74
C ARG A 168 1.59 -14.21 -9.39
N VAL A 169 1.87 -14.45 -8.11
CA VAL A 169 3.04 -15.24 -7.68
C VAL A 169 2.72 -16.70 -7.95
N ALA A 170 2.52 -16.98 -9.24
CA ALA A 170 2.07 -18.23 -9.83
C ALA A 170 2.78 -18.47 -11.18
N SER A 171 4.09 -18.19 -11.28
CA SER A 171 4.97 -18.83 -12.28
C SER A 171 6.41 -18.31 -12.24
N PRO A 172 7.44 -19.16 -12.45
CA PRO A 172 7.52 -20.61 -12.22
C PRO A 172 8.20 -20.88 -10.87
N THR A 173 8.15 -22.11 -10.36
CA THR A 173 8.75 -22.56 -9.08
C THR A 173 8.20 -21.86 -7.84
N THR A 174 7.24 -22.52 -7.19
CA THR A 174 6.87 -22.28 -5.80
C THR A 174 8.09 -21.88 -4.97
N LEU A 175 8.05 -20.72 -4.32
CA LEU A 175 9.17 -20.27 -3.51
C LEU A 175 9.45 -21.33 -2.43
N THR A 176 10.67 -21.86 -2.46
CA THR A 176 11.15 -22.79 -1.45
C THR A 176 11.38 -22.05 -0.13
N GLN A 177 11.58 -22.80 0.93
CA GLN A 177 11.99 -22.24 2.22
C GLN A 177 13.18 -21.28 2.04
N GLY A 178 13.04 -20.06 2.56
CA GLY A 178 14.05 -18.99 2.49
C GLY A 178 14.28 -18.35 1.11
N ALA A 179 13.53 -18.72 0.06
CA ALA A 179 13.72 -18.14 -1.26
C ALA A 179 13.28 -16.67 -1.32
N ILE A 180 14.02 -15.88 -2.11
CA ILE A 180 13.70 -14.49 -2.43
C ILE A 180 13.24 -14.45 -3.89
N GLY A 181 11.94 -14.38 -4.10
CA GLY A 181 11.38 -14.15 -5.43
C GLY A 181 11.57 -12.70 -5.87
N TYR A 182 11.53 -12.47 -7.18
CA TYR A 182 11.60 -11.15 -7.78
C TYR A 182 10.50 -11.01 -8.84
N ALA A 183 9.74 -9.91 -8.79
CA ALA A 183 8.80 -9.51 -9.83
C ALA A 183 9.03 -8.04 -10.15
N LYS A 184 9.02 -7.75 -11.44
CA LYS A 184 8.95 -6.38 -11.95
C LYS A 184 7.52 -6.08 -12.37
N LEU A 185 6.99 -4.98 -11.86
CA LEU A 185 5.75 -4.35 -12.30
C LEU A 185 6.11 -3.25 -13.28
N ASN A 186 5.49 -3.29 -14.46
CA ASN A 186 5.49 -2.15 -15.36
C ASN A 186 4.44 -1.17 -14.82
N ALA A 187 4.90 -0.24 -13.99
CA ALA A 187 4.12 0.89 -13.54
C ALA A 187 4.56 2.13 -14.34
N THR A 188 3.60 2.95 -14.73
CA THR A 188 3.81 4.13 -15.57
C THR A 188 3.42 5.36 -14.76
N THR A 189 4.32 6.33 -14.67
CA THR A 189 4.05 7.64 -14.08
C THR A 189 3.68 8.66 -15.16
N GLY A 190 2.76 9.55 -14.85
CA GLY A 190 2.32 10.65 -15.70
C GLY A 190 0.82 10.94 -15.56
N TYR A 191 0.37 12.01 -16.21
CA TYR A 191 -1.03 12.40 -16.20
C TYR A 191 -1.91 11.30 -16.79
N GLN A 192 -3.10 11.16 -16.21
CA GLN A 192 -4.13 10.23 -16.65
C GLN A 192 -5.29 11.04 -17.22
N ILE A 193 -5.57 10.82 -18.51
CA ILE A 193 -6.46 11.68 -19.27
C ILE A 193 -7.55 10.84 -19.92
N VAL A 194 -8.80 11.18 -19.62
CA VAL A 194 -9.98 10.68 -20.33
C VAL A 194 -10.42 11.76 -21.30
N GLY A 195 -10.48 11.42 -22.59
CA GLY A 195 -10.84 12.38 -23.61
C GLY A 195 -11.48 11.77 -24.84
N VAL A 196 -11.81 12.63 -25.80
CA VAL A 196 -12.30 12.26 -27.12
C VAL A 196 -11.37 12.88 -28.16
N ILE A 197 -10.69 12.04 -28.94
CA ILE A 197 -9.79 12.48 -29.99
C ILE A 197 -10.60 12.87 -31.21
N ARG A 198 -10.46 14.12 -31.64
CA ARG A 198 -11.23 14.66 -32.77
C ARG A 198 -10.31 15.28 -33.81
N GLN A 199 -10.45 14.84 -35.06
CA GLN A 199 -9.71 15.38 -36.19
C GLN A 199 -10.21 16.78 -36.57
N GLU A 200 -9.38 17.55 -37.29
CA GLU A 200 -9.76 18.87 -37.83
C GLU A 200 -11.00 18.84 -38.74
N ASN A 201 -11.24 17.72 -39.41
CA ASN A 201 -12.43 17.49 -40.25
C ASN A 201 -13.70 17.15 -39.44
N GLY A 202 -13.61 17.13 -38.10
CA GLY A 202 -14.70 16.81 -37.18
C GLY A 202 -14.97 15.32 -36.96
N ARG A 203 -14.25 14.42 -37.65
CA ARG A 203 -14.35 12.95 -37.51
C ARG A 203 -13.45 12.42 -36.39
N PHE A 204 -13.64 11.16 -36.04
CA PHE A 204 -12.88 10.46 -35.02
C PHE A 204 -11.94 9.43 -35.66
N PRO A 205 -10.77 9.15 -35.06
CA PRO A 205 -9.97 7.99 -35.45
C PRO A 205 -10.78 6.69 -35.26
N PRO A 206 -10.47 5.63 -36.03
CA PRO A 206 -11.10 4.33 -35.86
C PRO A 206 -10.88 3.72 -34.47
N LEU A 207 -11.79 2.84 -34.06
CA LEU A 207 -11.62 1.97 -32.89
C LEU A 207 -10.36 1.10 -33.05
N GLY A 208 -9.59 0.96 -31.97
CA GLY A 208 -8.43 0.08 -31.90
C GLY A 208 -7.12 0.71 -32.39
N VAL A 209 -7.09 2.02 -32.64
CA VAL A 209 -5.83 2.72 -32.96
C VAL A 209 -5.02 2.94 -31.69
N ASN A 210 -3.75 2.52 -31.70
CA ASN A 210 -2.82 2.80 -30.61
C ASN A 210 -2.44 4.28 -30.59
N VAL A 211 -2.34 4.81 -29.37
CA VAL A 211 -1.79 6.14 -29.11
C VAL A 211 -0.40 5.95 -28.53
N THR A 212 0.62 6.48 -29.20
CA THR A 212 2.01 6.39 -28.74
C THR A 212 2.57 7.75 -28.40
N ASP A 213 3.42 7.84 -27.39
CA ASP A 213 4.18 9.06 -27.12
C ASP A 213 5.32 9.20 -28.14
N LYS A 214 5.40 10.32 -28.84
CA LYS A 214 6.35 10.55 -29.94
C LYS A 214 7.81 10.54 -29.49
N ALA A 215 8.10 10.98 -28.27
CA ALA A 215 9.46 11.08 -27.77
C ALA A 215 10.01 9.72 -27.30
N THR A 216 9.16 8.94 -26.66
CA THR A 216 9.54 7.66 -26.03
C THR A 216 9.16 6.42 -26.86
N GLY A 217 8.20 6.56 -27.78
CA GLY A 217 7.63 5.45 -28.54
C GLY A 217 6.75 4.51 -27.70
N LYS A 218 6.45 4.86 -26.44
CA LYS A 218 5.62 4.03 -25.56
C LYS A 218 4.14 4.13 -25.95
N ASP A 219 3.44 3.00 -25.94
CA ASP A 219 1.99 2.97 -25.99
C ASP A 219 1.43 3.61 -24.71
N VAL A 220 0.58 4.62 -24.87
CA VAL A 220 -0.03 5.38 -23.76
C VAL A 220 -1.55 5.24 -23.72
N GLY A 221 -2.16 4.57 -24.71
CA GLY A 221 -3.60 4.31 -24.72
C GLY A 221 -4.08 3.72 -26.03
N LEU A 222 -5.39 3.43 -26.08
CA LEU A 222 -6.09 2.87 -27.24
C LEU A 222 -7.37 3.67 -27.50
N VAL A 223 -7.62 3.98 -28.76
CA VAL A 223 -8.87 4.65 -29.17
C VAL A 223 -10.03 3.66 -29.09
N ALA A 224 -11.05 4.01 -28.31
CA ALA A 224 -12.33 3.33 -28.17
C ALA A 224 -13.36 3.84 -29.21
N GLU A 225 -14.62 3.42 -29.08
CA GLU A 225 -15.70 3.89 -29.95
C GLU A 225 -15.88 5.41 -29.85
N ASP A 226 -16.36 6.04 -30.92
CA ASP A 226 -16.57 7.49 -31.04
C ASP A 226 -15.35 8.36 -30.70
N GLY A 227 -14.14 7.80 -30.82
CA GLY A 227 -12.89 8.50 -30.55
C GLY A 227 -12.57 8.67 -29.07
N PHE A 228 -13.32 8.03 -28.18
CA PHE A 228 -12.99 8.02 -26.74
C PHE A 228 -11.61 7.41 -26.51
N VAL A 229 -10.87 7.94 -25.56
CA VAL A 229 -9.54 7.43 -25.19
C VAL A 229 -9.33 7.56 -23.70
N TYR A 230 -8.71 6.55 -23.11
CA TYR A 230 -8.05 6.63 -21.82
C TYR A 230 -6.55 6.62 -22.08
N LEU A 231 -5.87 7.67 -21.63
CA LEU A 231 -4.44 7.85 -21.75
C LEU A 231 -3.83 7.77 -20.35
N SER A 232 -2.75 7.02 -20.19
CA SER A 232 -2.01 6.97 -18.93
C SER A 232 -0.51 7.13 -19.14
N GLY A 233 0.16 7.65 -18.11
CA GLY A 233 1.60 7.91 -18.15
C GLY A 233 2.01 9.09 -19.03
N ILE A 234 1.12 10.07 -19.23
CA ILE A 234 1.41 11.25 -20.07
C ILE A 234 2.37 12.19 -19.35
N GLN A 235 3.49 12.54 -19.99
CA GLN A 235 4.47 13.47 -19.43
C GLN A 235 4.12 14.91 -19.78
N GLU A 236 4.72 15.85 -19.07
CA GLU A 236 4.53 17.27 -19.34
C GLU A 236 5.01 17.62 -20.76
N ASN A 237 4.14 18.28 -21.54
CA ASN A 237 4.38 18.64 -22.94
C ASN A 237 4.63 17.44 -23.88
N SER A 238 4.12 16.25 -23.53
CA SER A 238 4.09 15.10 -24.44
C SER A 238 3.38 15.42 -25.75
N ILE A 239 3.87 14.86 -26.85
CA ILE A 239 3.20 14.87 -28.14
C ILE A 239 2.83 13.43 -28.45
N LEU A 240 1.53 13.19 -28.62
CA LEU A 240 1.01 11.86 -28.90
C LEU A 240 0.82 11.67 -30.39
N HIS A 241 1.11 10.47 -30.86
CA HIS A 241 1.13 10.09 -32.24
C HIS A 241 0.15 8.92 -32.47
N LEU A 242 -0.73 9.08 -33.45
CA LEU A 242 -1.70 8.08 -33.86
C LEU A 242 -1.52 7.79 -35.34
N THR A 243 -1.47 6.51 -35.70
CA THR A 243 -1.31 6.03 -37.08
C THR A 243 -2.37 4.99 -37.41
N TRP A 244 -3.09 5.20 -38.51
CA TRP A 244 -4.03 4.20 -39.05
C TRP A 244 -4.12 4.30 -40.58
N GLY A 245 -3.84 3.18 -41.26
CA GLY A 245 -3.65 3.20 -42.71
C GLY A 245 -2.55 4.20 -43.08
N ASP A 246 -2.86 5.11 -44.01
CA ASP A 246 -1.94 6.17 -44.45
C ASP A 246 -2.09 7.49 -43.67
N ASN A 247 -2.98 7.53 -42.66
CA ASN A 247 -3.22 8.74 -41.89
C ASN A 247 -2.38 8.75 -40.62
N THR A 248 -1.77 9.90 -40.37
CA THR A 248 -1.02 10.18 -39.15
C THR A 248 -1.56 11.45 -38.52
N CYS A 249 -1.79 11.45 -37.21
CA CYS A 249 -2.15 12.67 -36.51
C CYS A 249 -1.46 12.80 -35.15
N GLU A 250 -1.22 14.05 -34.77
CA GLU A 250 -0.58 14.42 -33.51
C GLU A 250 -1.58 15.11 -32.58
N VAL A 251 -1.55 14.72 -31.30
CA VAL A 251 -2.35 15.29 -30.23
C VAL A 251 -1.42 15.86 -29.16
N THR A 252 -1.73 17.06 -28.69
CA THR A 252 -1.09 17.63 -27.50
C THR A 252 -2.07 17.56 -26.33
N PRO A 253 -1.91 16.60 -25.41
CA PRO A 253 -2.71 16.52 -24.19
C PRO A 253 -2.41 17.69 -23.23
N PRO A 254 -3.34 18.06 -22.35
CA PRO A 254 -3.06 19.01 -21.28
C PRO A 254 -2.10 18.41 -20.22
N ASN A 255 -1.38 19.28 -19.52
CA ASN A 255 -0.46 18.91 -18.43
C ASN A 255 -1.19 18.72 -17.09
N GLN A 256 -2.33 18.01 -17.10
CA GLN A 256 -3.10 17.69 -15.90
C GLN A 256 -3.98 16.46 -16.12
N SER A 257 -4.19 15.68 -15.06
CA SER A 257 -5.12 14.56 -15.05
C SER A 257 -6.58 15.04 -14.95
N ASN A 258 -7.53 14.31 -15.56
CA ASN A 258 -8.97 14.65 -15.50
C ASN A 258 -9.88 13.43 -15.24
N ILE A 259 -9.35 12.38 -14.63
CA ILE A 259 -10.05 11.09 -14.40
C ILE A 259 -11.35 11.24 -13.58
N SER A 260 -11.40 12.24 -12.70
CA SER A 260 -12.56 12.54 -11.86
C SER A 260 -13.53 13.56 -12.48
N GLU A 261 -13.21 14.07 -13.66
CA GLU A 261 -13.95 15.11 -14.38
C GLU A 261 -14.57 14.57 -15.68
N SER A 262 -15.24 15.43 -16.44
CA SER A 262 -15.76 15.11 -17.76
C SER A 262 -14.65 14.90 -18.78
N ALA A 263 -14.90 14.03 -19.75
CA ALA A 263 -14.00 13.82 -20.89
C ALA A 263 -13.73 15.13 -21.65
N ILE A 264 -12.45 15.40 -21.92
CA ILE A 264 -12.02 16.59 -22.67
C ILE A 264 -11.86 16.29 -24.16
N ILE A 265 -12.01 17.31 -25.01
CA ILE A 265 -11.74 17.17 -26.44
C ILE A 265 -10.24 17.29 -26.68
N LEU A 266 -9.66 16.30 -27.35
CA LEU A 266 -8.27 16.24 -27.76
C LEU A 266 -8.16 16.47 -29.27
N PRO A 267 -7.77 17.67 -29.74
CA PRO A 267 -7.69 17.95 -31.17
C PRO A 267 -6.52 17.20 -31.81
N CYS A 268 -6.80 16.41 -32.85
CA CYS A 268 -5.80 15.72 -33.64
C CYS A 268 -5.45 16.51 -34.89
N LYS A 269 -4.20 16.99 -34.96
CA LYS A 269 -3.65 17.69 -36.13
C LYS A 269 -3.05 16.69 -37.09
N THR A 270 -3.50 16.66 -38.33
CA THR A 270 -2.98 15.72 -39.33
C THR A 270 -1.56 16.11 -39.71
N VAL A 271 -0.63 15.15 -39.62
CA VAL A 271 0.76 15.36 -40.05
C VAL A 271 0.88 14.79 -41.45
N LYS A 272 1.30 15.63 -42.40
CA LYS A 272 1.61 15.22 -43.78
C LYS A 272 3.05 14.76 -43.91
#